data_AF-G0M0M5-F1
#
_entry.id   AF-G0M0M5-F1
#
_cell.length_a   1.000
_cell.length_b   1.000
_cell.length_c   1.000
_cell.angle_alpha   90.00
_cell.angle_beta   90.00
_cell.angle_gamma   90.00
#
_symmetry.space_group_name_H-M   'P 1'
#
loop_
_entity.id
_entity.type
_entity.pdbx_description
1 polymer ?
#
loop_
_entity_poly.entity_id
_entity_poly.type
_entity_poly.pdbx_seq_one_letter_code
_entity_poly.pdbx_strand_id
1 'polypeptide(L)'
;MLTKADMSDRDFQKLLQVALTDLGLRQTMLENRVSEVNEEMRSLEKDDQLDKLDMQLRAVRQDYDHYRQFVDPDFKLDVADQYRES
;
A
#
# COMPACT_ATOMS: atom_id res chain seq x y z
N MET A 1 27.62 6.95 5.76
CA MET A 1 26.28 6.36 5.91
C MET A 1 25.32 7.33 5.25
N LEU A 2 24.44 6.86 4.36
CA LEU A 2 23.46 7.72 3.69
C LEU A 2 22.23 7.88 4.57
N THR A 3 21.56 9.02 4.43
CA THR A 3 20.36 9.44 5.17
C THR A 3 19.24 9.83 4.19
N LYS A 4 18.04 10.12 4.69
CA LYS A 4 16.94 10.66 3.86
C LYS A 4 17.36 11.92 3.10
N ALA A 5 18.22 12.77 3.68
CA ALA A 5 18.65 14.01 3.04
C ALA A 5 19.53 13.77 1.78
N ASP A 6 20.09 12.56 1.64
CA ASP A 6 20.89 12.16 0.48
C ASP A 6 20.02 11.57 -0.66
N MET A 7 18.72 11.36 -0.42
CA MET A 7 17.77 10.86 -1.43
C MET A 7 17.26 12.01 -2.29
N SER A 8 17.32 11.87 -3.61
CA SER A 8 16.72 12.85 -4.51
C SER A 8 15.19 12.82 -4.42
N ASP A 9 14.53 13.93 -4.70
CA ASP A 9 13.06 13.98 -4.77
C ASP A 9 12.53 12.95 -5.78
N ARG A 10 13.25 12.74 -6.90
CA ARG A 10 12.89 11.71 -7.89
C ARG A 10 12.90 10.31 -7.26
N ASP A 11 13.90 9.98 -6.46
CA ASP A 11 14.00 8.67 -5.79
C ASP A 11 12.94 8.52 -4.70
N PHE A 12 12.64 9.60 -3.97
CA PHE A 12 11.55 9.62 -3.01
C PHE A 12 10.18 9.36 -3.68
N GLN A 13 9.90 10.03 -4.80
CA GLN A 13 8.66 9.80 -5.56
C GLN A 13 8.57 8.37 -6.11
N LYS A 14 9.68 7.79 -6.58
CA LYS A 14 9.73 6.36 -6.94
C LYS A 14 9.36 5.45 -5.77
N LEU A 15 10.00 5.67 -4.61
CA LEU A 15 9.74 4.88 -3.40
C LEU A 15 8.28 5.03 -2.95
N LEU A 16 7.73 6.23 -3.05
CA LEU A 16 6.34 6.52 -2.70
C LEU A 16 5.37 5.76 -3.62
N GLN A 17 5.62 5.73 -4.93
CA GLN A 17 4.82 4.96 -5.88
C GLN A 17 4.87 3.45 -5.60
N VAL A 18 6.05 2.91 -5.26
CA VAL A 18 6.20 1.50 -4.87
C VAL A 18 5.40 1.22 -3.59
N ALA A 19 5.52 2.07 -2.57
CA ALA A 19 4.81 1.91 -1.31
C ALA A 19 3.29 1.98 -1.49
N LEU A 20 2.79 2.95 -2.27
CA LEU A 20 1.36 3.08 -2.57
C LEU A 20 0.83 1.89 -3.37
N THR A 21 1.61 1.36 -4.31
CA THR A 21 1.25 0.15 -5.06
C THR A 21 1.12 -1.05 -4.12
N ASP A 22 2.11 -1.27 -3.24
CA ASP A 22 2.08 -2.37 -2.26
C ASP A 22 0.89 -2.22 -1.27
N LEU A 23 0.66 -1.03 -0.75
CA LEU A 23 -0.49 -0.75 0.13
C LEU A 23 -1.82 -1.01 -0.58
N GLY A 24 -1.96 -0.62 -1.84
CA GLY A 24 -3.13 -0.91 -2.66
C GLY A 24 -3.36 -2.41 -2.83
N LEU A 25 -2.30 -3.18 -3.14
CA LEU A 25 -2.38 -4.64 -3.25
C LEU A 25 -2.78 -5.29 -1.92
N ARG A 26 -2.19 -4.86 -0.81
CA ARG A 26 -2.53 -5.37 0.54
C ARG A 26 -3.99 -5.08 0.87
N GLN A 27 -4.48 -3.88 0.56
CA GLN A 27 -5.89 -3.56 0.75
C GLN A 27 -6.79 -4.52 -0.02
N THR A 28 -6.52 -4.76 -1.32
CA THR A 28 -7.28 -5.71 -2.13
C THR A 28 -7.26 -7.12 -1.54
N MET A 29 -6.10 -7.60 -1.08
CA MET A 29 -5.99 -8.92 -0.44
C MET A 29 -6.82 -9.02 0.85
N LEU A 30 -6.81 -7.97 1.68
CA LEU A 30 -7.60 -7.92 2.91
C LEU A 30 -9.11 -7.88 2.60
N GLU A 31 -9.54 -7.10 1.61
CA GLU A 31 -10.93 -7.03 1.16
C GLU A 31 -11.43 -8.39 0.66
N ASN A 32 -10.61 -9.10 -0.13
CA ASN A 32 -10.91 -10.46 -0.55
C ASN A 32 -11.06 -11.40 0.65
N ARG A 33 -10.15 -11.32 1.62
CA ARG A 33 -10.21 -12.16 2.83
C ARG A 33 -11.46 -11.87 3.67
N VAL A 34 -11.88 -10.62 3.76
CA VAL A 34 -13.16 -10.24 4.40
C VAL A 34 -14.34 -10.87 3.66
N SER A 35 -14.33 -10.88 2.33
CA SER A 35 -15.38 -11.54 1.53
C SER A 35 -15.44 -13.04 1.81
N GLU A 36 -14.30 -13.72 1.79
CA GLU A 36 -14.20 -15.16 2.09
C GLU A 36 -14.77 -15.51 3.47
N VAL A 37 -14.36 -14.77 4.51
CA VAL A 37 -14.83 -14.98 5.88
C VAL A 37 -16.33 -14.71 5.99
N ASN A 38 -16.84 -13.74 5.23
CA ASN A 38 -18.27 -13.45 5.21
C ASN A 38 -19.12 -14.57 4.59
N GLU A 39 -18.55 -15.37 3.69
CA GLU A 39 -19.20 -16.54 3.08
C GLU A 39 -19.26 -17.76 4.02
N GLU A 40 -18.39 -17.83 5.03
CA GLU A 40 -18.41 -18.89 6.04
C GLU A 40 -19.65 -18.80 6.96
N MET A 41 -20.20 -19.95 7.40
CA MET A 41 -21.32 -20.00 8.35
C MET A 41 -20.99 -19.19 9.62
N ARG A 42 -21.97 -18.43 10.13
CA ARG A 42 -21.77 -17.53 11.29
C ARG A 42 -21.28 -18.30 12.53
N SER A 43 -20.12 -17.90 13.06
CA SER A 43 -19.50 -18.42 14.27
C SER A 43 -18.83 -17.27 15.05
N LEU A 44 -18.53 -17.47 16.34
CA LEU A 44 -17.77 -16.47 17.13
C LEU A 44 -16.35 -16.26 16.57
N GLU A 45 -15.74 -17.32 16.02
CA GLU A 45 -14.41 -17.24 15.40
C GLU A 45 -14.42 -16.34 14.15
N LYS A 46 -15.54 -16.30 13.42
CA LYS A 46 -15.75 -15.40 12.29
C LYS A 46 -15.71 -13.94 12.72
N ASP A 47 -16.44 -13.60 13.79
CA ASP A 47 -16.53 -12.22 14.28
C ASP A 47 -15.14 -11.71 14.73
N ASP A 48 -14.41 -12.53 15.50
CA ASP A 48 -13.03 -12.22 15.91
C ASP A 48 -12.07 -12.03 14.72
N GLN A 49 -12.27 -12.78 13.65
CA GLN A 49 -11.46 -12.67 12.44
C GLN A 49 -11.81 -11.41 11.63
N LEU A 50 -13.09 -11.08 11.52
CA LEU A 50 -13.55 -9.85 10.86
C LEU A 50 -13.02 -8.61 11.57
N ASP A 51 -13.05 -8.57 12.90
CA ASP A 51 -12.53 -7.45 13.69
C ASP A 51 -11.03 -7.21 13.43
N LYS A 52 -10.24 -8.29 13.36
CA LYS A 52 -8.80 -8.21 13.04
C LYS A 52 -8.57 -7.69 11.63
N LEU A 53 -9.34 -8.19 10.65
CA LEU A 53 -9.24 -7.74 9.26
C LEU A 53 -9.62 -6.26 9.15
N ASP A 54 -10.66 -5.81 9.84
CA ASP A 54 -11.08 -4.42 9.89
C ASP A 54 -10.00 -3.51 10.46
N MET A 55 -9.33 -3.91 11.54
CA MET A 55 -8.20 -3.17 12.10
C MET A 55 -7.05 -3.04 11.08
N GLN A 56 -6.70 -4.12 10.39
CA GLN A 56 -5.65 -4.11 9.37
C GLN A 56 -6.02 -3.22 8.19
N LEU A 57 -7.28 -3.31 7.73
CA LEU A 57 -7.80 -2.51 6.63
C LEU A 57 -7.74 -1.01 6.94
N ARG A 58 -8.10 -0.61 8.18
CA ARG A 58 -8.00 0.79 8.62
C ARG A 58 -6.56 1.27 8.63
N ALA A 59 -5.62 0.48 9.12
CA ALA A 59 -4.20 0.83 9.13
C ALA A 59 -3.66 1.04 7.71
N VAL A 60 -3.91 0.09 6.80
CA VAL A 60 -3.47 0.19 5.40
C VAL A 60 -4.06 1.42 4.71
N ARG A 61 -5.37 1.68 4.89
CA ARG A 61 -6.03 2.85 4.32
C ARG A 61 -5.46 4.15 4.87
N GLN A 62 -5.22 4.23 6.17
CA GLN A 62 -4.63 5.40 6.80
C GLN A 62 -3.23 5.71 6.23
N ASP A 63 -2.38 4.69 6.12
CA ASP A 63 -1.03 4.85 5.55
C ASP A 63 -1.09 5.24 4.08
N TYR A 64 -1.98 4.59 3.29
CA TYR A 64 -2.19 4.92 1.89
C TYR A 64 -2.64 6.37 1.71
N ASP A 65 -3.67 6.79 2.44
CA ASP A 65 -4.22 8.15 2.39
C ASP A 65 -3.20 9.20 2.84
N HIS A 66 -2.36 8.86 3.82
CA HIS A 66 -1.28 9.74 4.25
C HIS A 66 -0.22 9.87 3.17
N TYR A 67 0.30 8.76 2.66
CA TYR A 67 1.39 8.75 1.67
C TYR A 67 0.97 9.38 0.34
N ARG A 68 -0.28 9.20 -0.07
CA ARG A 68 -0.82 9.79 -1.30
C ARG A 68 -0.73 11.32 -1.31
N GLN A 69 -0.74 11.97 -0.14
CA GLN A 69 -0.64 13.43 -0.04
C GLN A 69 0.74 13.98 -0.46
N PHE A 70 1.76 13.12 -0.52
CA PHE A 70 3.12 13.51 -0.91
C PHE A 70 3.44 13.17 -2.37
N VAL A 71 2.48 12.61 -3.11
CA VAL A 71 2.66 12.31 -4.53
C VAL A 71 2.67 13.60 -5.32
N ASP A 72 3.73 13.81 -6.07
CA ASP A 72 3.78 14.87 -7.07
C ASP A 72 2.92 14.47 -8.29
N PRO A 73 1.86 15.22 -8.64
CA PRO A 73 0.98 14.89 -9.75
C PRO A 73 1.69 14.92 -11.12
N ASP A 74 2.80 15.65 -11.23
CA ASP A 74 3.58 15.77 -12.47
C ASP A 74 4.70 14.70 -12.55
N PHE A 75 4.88 13.90 -11.49
CA PHE A 75 5.86 12.83 -11.48
C PHE A 75 5.46 11.70 -12.44
N LYS A 76 6.27 11.51 -13.48
CA LYS A 76 6.15 10.38 -14.40
C LYS A 76 7.23 9.35 -14.10
N LEU A 77 6.80 8.17 -13.68
CA LEU A 77 7.70 7.01 -13.59
C LEU A 77 7.99 6.52 -15.01
N ASP A 78 9.08 6.98 -15.60
CA ASP A 78 9.60 6.36 -16.82
C ASP A 78 10.30 5.05 -16.47
N VAL A 79 9.53 3.96 -16.50
CA VAL A 79 10.03 2.60 -16.26
C VAL A 79 11.09 2.22 -17.31
N ALA A 80 11.06 2.83 -18.50
CA ALA A 80 12.01 2.52 -19.56
C ALA A 80 13.42 3.12 -19.32
N ASP A 81 13.53 4.18 -18.52
CA ASP A 81 14.83 4.74 -18.11
C ASP A 81 15.56 3.85 -17.09
N GLN A 82 14.82 3.05 -16.29
CA GLN A 82 15.44 2.17 -15.26
C GLN A 82 16.11 0.92 -15.83
N TYR A 83 15.73 0.52 -17.06
CA TYR A 83 16.32 -0.62 -17.78
C TYR A 83 17.14 -0.18 -19.00
N ARG A 84 17.31 1.13 -19.21
CA ARG A 84 18.31 1.66 -20.15
C ARG A 84 19.66 1.61 -19.42
N GLU A 85 20.21 0.41 -19.32
CA GLU A 85 21.58 0.22 -18.84
C GLU A 85 22.57 0.94 -19.76
N SER A 86 23.61 1.48 -19.11
CA SER A 86 24.81 2.14 -19.63
C SER A 86 25.59 1.29 -20.64
#